data_AF-A0A399YW32-F1
#
_entry.id   AF-A0A399YW32-F1
#
_cell.length_a   1.000
_cell.length_b   1.000
_cell.length_c   1.000
_cell.angle_alpha   90.00
_cell.angle_beta   90.00
_cell.angle_gamma   90.00
#
_symmetry.space_group_name_H-M   'P 1'
#
loop_
_entity.id
_entity.type
_entity.pdbx_description
1 polymer ?
#
loop_
_entity_poly.entity_id
_entity_poly.type
_entity_poly.pdbx_seq_one_letter_code
_entity_poly.pdbx_strand_id
1 'polypeptide(L)'
;MSRTNGTNSLDGRLATLDKTIDSLTKRFGEGTIMRLGEGHNLHIQVIPTGSISLDIALGVGGVPRGRIVEIYGPESSGKTTLCQHIIAESQKLGG
;
A
#
# COMPACT_ATOMS: atom_id res chain seq x y z
N MET A 1 -3.11 -39.95 33.95
CA MET A 1 -3.96 -38.80 33.52
C MET A 1 -3.06 -37.56 33.46
N SER A 2 -2.33 -37.34 32.38
CA SER A 2 -2.67 -36.56 31.15
C SER A 2 -2.66 -35.02 31.31
N ARG A 3 -1.53 -34.42 30.87
CA ARG A 3 -1.35 -33.20 30.04
C ARG A 3 -1.54 -31.79 30.65
N THR A 4 -0.42 -31.09 30.89
CA THR A 4 -0.33 -29.61 31.06
C THR A 4 0.98 -28.96 30.53
N ASN A 5 1.68 -29.52 29.53
CA ASN A 5 2.97 -28.96 29.02
C ASN A 5 2.86 -28.12 27.73
N GLY A 6 1.69 -27.54 27.42
CA GLY A 6 1.44 -26.89 26.13
C GLY A 6 1.68 -25.38 26.03
N THR A 7 1.82 -24.64 27.15
CA THR A 7 1.73 -23.17 27.15
C THR A 7 3.09 -22.46 27.17
N ASN A 8 4.13 -23.01 27.82
CA ASN A 8 5.43 -22.33 27.99
C ASN A 8 6.25 -22.13 26.70
N SER A 9 6.04 -22.93 25.65
CA SER A 9 6.83 -22.87 24.41
C SER A 9 6.37 -21.75 23.46
N LEU A 10 5.10 -21.35 23.55
CA LEU A 10 4.50 -20.30 22.72
C LEU A 10 4.98 -18.91 23.16
N ASP A 11 5.03 -18.65 24.47
CA ASP A 11 5.49 -17.37 25.04
C ASP A 11 6.97 -17.11 24.74
N GLY A 12 7.83 -18.14 24.86
CA GLY A 12 9.25 -18.01 24.53
C GLY A 12 9.52 -17.72 23.04
N ARG A 13 8.67 -18.25 22.16
CA ARG A 13 8.75 -18.01 20.71
C ARG A 13 8.31 -16.60 20.34
N LEU A 14 7.25 -16.09 20.98
CA LEU A 14 6.78 -14.71 20.80
C LEU A 14 7.84 -13.70 21.29
N ALA A 15 8.42 -13.91 22.47
CA ALA A 15 9.46 -13.02 22.99
C ALA A 15 10.73 -12.98 22.11
N THR A 16 11.06 -14.08 21.44
CA THR A 16 12.18 -14.13 20.48
C THR A 16 11.84 -13.41 19.17
N LEU A 17 10.58 -13.55 18.72
CA LEU A 17 10.07 -12.86 17.54
C LEU A 17 10.11 -11.34 17.73
N ASP A 18 9.59 -10.84 18.86
CA ASP A 18 9.53 -9.40 19.15
C ASP A 18 10.93 -8.78 19.24
N LYS A 19 11.89 -9.45 19.91
CA LYS A 19 13.29 -9.01 19.92
C LYS A 19 13.93 -8.94 18.53
N THR A 20 13.55 -9.87 17.65
CA THR A 20 14.05 -9.90 16.27
C THR A 20 13.46 -8.74 15.48
N ILE A 21 12.17 -8.47 15.63
CA ILE A 21 11.48 -7.32 15.04
C ILE A 21 12.16 -6.02 15.50
N ASP A 22 12.38 -5.83 16.80
CA ASP A 22 13.06 -4.65 17.36
C ASP A 22 14.47 -4.46 16.80
N SER A 23 15.22 -5.56 16.65
CA SER A 23 16.57 -5.53 16.07
C SER A 23 16.57 -5.07 14.61
N LEU A 24 15.59 -5.53 13.84
CA LEU A 24 15.41 -5.13 12.44
C LEU A 24 14.99 -3.67 12.32
N THR A 25 14.02 -3.22 13.13
CA THR A 25 13.57 -1.82 13.16
C THR A 25 14.71 -0.86 13.51
N LYS A 26 15.56 -1.20 14.49
CA LYS A 26 16.72 -0.37 14.86
C LYS A 26 17.78 -0.28 13.75
N ARG A 27 17.95 -1.34 12.95
CA ARG A 27 18.98 -1.40 11.89
C ARG A 27 18.53 -0.77 10.58
N PHE A 28 17.27 -0.94 10.21
CA PHE A 28 16.76 -0.62 8.87
C PHE A 28 15.69 0.49 8.87
N GLY A 29 15.23 0.91 10.04
CA GLY A 29 14.23 1.96 10.21
C GLY A 29 12.81 1.42 10.44
N GLU A 30 11.96 2.29 10.96
CA GLU A 30 10.52 2.06 11.17
C GLU A 30 9.84 1.63 9.86
N GLY A 31 8.91 0.68 9.93
CA GLY A 31 8.17 0.17 8.77
C GLY A 31 8.90 -0.87 7.93
N THR A 32 10.13 -1.27 8.29
CA THR A 32 10.85 -2.38 7.61
C THR A 32 10.13 -3.73 7.79
N ILE A 33 9.46 -3.93 8.91
CA ILE A 33 8.65 -5.12 9.19
C ILE A 33 7.40 -4.67 9.94
N MET A 34 6.23 -5.15 9.51
CA MET A 34 4.94 -4.82 10.11
C MET A 34 4.06 -6.06 10.10
N ARG A 35 3.17 -6.20 11.08
CA ARG A 35 2.17 -7.28 11.04
C ARG A 35 1.09 -6.92 10.02
N LEU A 36 0.75 -7.89 9.17
CA LEU A 36 -0.32 -7.72 8.17
C LEU A 36 -1.65 -7.49 8.91
N GLY A 37 -2.22 -6.29 8.78
CA GLY A 37 -3.48 -5.90 9.45
C GLY A 37 -3.31 -5.06 10.72
N GLU A 38 -2.08 -4.84 11.22
CA GLU A 38 -1.83 -3.73 12.15
C GLU A 38 -1.93 -2.43 11.37
N GLY A 39 -3.17 -1.94 11.32
CA GLY A 39 -3.63 -0.89 10.43
C GLY A 39 -2.85 0.40 10.57
N HIS A 40 -1.90 0.59 9.66
CA HIS A 40 -1.92 1.83 8.94
C HIS A 40 -2.85 1.59 7.75
N ASN A 41 -4.04 2.23 7.77
CA ASN A 41 -4.65 2.62 6.52
C ASN A 41 -3.58 3.45 5.83
N LEU A 42 -2.73 2.81 5.02
CA LEU A 42 -1.72 3.50 4.23
C LEU A 42 -2.55 4.44 3.38
N HIS A 43 -2.57 5.71 3.80
CA HIS A 43 -3.34 6.74 3.15
C HIS A 43 -2.60 7.01 1.85
N ILE A 44 -2.92 6.21 0.84
CA ILE A 44 -2.27 6.25 -0.46
C ILE A 44 -2.68 7.59 -1.05
N GLN A 45 -1.70 8.47 -1.24
CA GLN A 45 -1.92 9.68 -2.01
C GLN A 45 -2.33 9.28 -3.43
N VAL A 46 -3.33 9.96 -3.99
CA VAL A 46 -3.85 9.70 -5.34
C VAL A 46 -3.74 10.95 -6.20
N ILE A 47 -3.67 10.77 -7.52
CA ILE A 47 -3.80 11.84 -8.51
C ILE A 47 -5.12 11.61 -9.26
N PRO A 48 -6.04 12.59 -9.32
CA PRO A 48 -7.27 12.47 -10.09
C PRO A 48 -6.99 12.18 -11.56
N THR A 49 -7.84 11.40 -12.22
CA THR A 49 -7.66 11.06 -13.64
C THR A 49 -8.12 12.15 -14.60
N GLY A 50 -8.82 13.16 -14.10
CA GLY A 50 -9.53 14.16 -14.91
C GLY A 50 -10.90 13.68 -15.37
N SER A 51 -11.32 12.47 -14.99
CA SER A 51 -12.64 11.91 -15.26
C SER A 51 -13.28 11.41 -13.95
N ILE A 52 -14.32 12.11 -13.51
CA ILE A 52 -14.98 11.80 -12.22
C ILE A 52 -15.56 10.38 -12.18
N SER A 53 -16.08 9.88 -13.30
CA SER A 53 -16.61 8.52 -13.37
C SER A 53 -15.51 7.48 -13.20
N LEU A 54 -14.31 7.74 -13.73
CA LEU A 54 -13.18 6.83 -13.61
C LEU A 54 -12.60 6.86 -12.19
N ASP A 55 -12.49 8.04 -11.59
CA ASP A 55 -12.00 8.20 -10.21
C ASP A 55 -12.88 7.45 -9.21
N ILE A 56 -14.20 7.49 -9.39
CA ILE A 56 -15.16 6.71 -8.61
C ILE A 56 -14.98 5.21 -8.88
N ALA A 57 -14.86 4.80 -10.15
CA ALA A 57 -14.72 3.39 -10.52
C ALA A 57 -13.43 2.75 -9.96
N LEU A 58 -12.35 3.53 -9.82
CA LEU A 58 -11.10 3.08 -9.19
C LEU A 58 -11.23 2.87 -7.68
N GLY A 59 -12.29 3.39 -7.04
CA GLY A 59 -12.61 3.20 -5.61
C GLY A 59 -11.71 3.97 -4.64
N VAL A 60 -10.52 4.37 -5.08
CA VAL A 60 -9.55 5.18 -4.31
C VAL A 60 -9.55 6.65 -4.72
N GLY A 61 -10.36 7.05 -5.70
CA GLY A 61 -10.51 8.45 -6.14
C GLY A 61 -9.49 8.93 -7.18
N GLY A 62 -8.72 8.04 -7.79
CA GLY A 62 -7.74 8.38 -8.83
C GLY A 62 -6.63 7.34 -8.97
N VAL A 63 -5.54 7.68 -9.66
CA VAL A 63 -4.36 6.80 -9.76
C VAL A 63 -3.50 6.88 -8.50
N PRO A 64 -3.07 5.75 -7.92
CA PRO A 64 -2.28 5.75 -6.68
C PRO A 64 -0.83 6.16 -6.90
N ARG A 65 -0.33 7.10 -6.10
CA ARG A 65 1.09 7.50 -6.11
C ARG A 65 1.98 6.37 -5.57
N GLY A 66 3.21 6.30 -6.09
CA GLY A 66 4.20 5.29 -5.70
C GLY A 66 3.90 3.87 -6.21
N ARG A 67 3.00 3.74 -7.20
CA ARG A 67 2.65 2.47 -7.84
C ARG A 67 2.75 2.58 -9.35
N ILE A 68 2.98 1.44 -10.00
CA ILE A 68 2.94 1.32 -11.46
C ILE A 68 1.48 1.08 -11.86
N VAL A 69 0.99 1.87 -12.82
CA VAL A 69 -0.36 1.77 -13.38
C VAL A 69 -0.23 1.54 -14.89
N GLU A 70 -0.97 0.58 -15.40
CA GLU A 70 -1.01 0.25 -16.83
C GLU A 70 -2.34 0.68 -17.45
N ILE A 71 -2.29 1.35 -18.61
CA ILE A 71 -3.46 1.75 -19.39
C ILE A 71 -3.34 1.11 -20.77
N TYR A 72 -4.20 0.14 -21.07
CA TYR A 72 -4.19 -0.60 -22.33
C TYR A 72 -5.52 -0.48 -23.07
N GLY A 73 -5.54 -0.83 -24.36
CA GLY A 73 -6.72 -0.75 -25.21
C GLY A 73 -6.42 -0.54 -26.69
N PRO A 74 -7.44 -0.57 -27.56
CA PRO A 74 -7.31 -0.41 -29.02
C PRO A 74 -6.61 0.88 -29.44
N GLU A 75 -6.10 0.92 -30.67
CA GLU A 75 -5.60 2.16 -31.25
C GLU A 75 -6.68 3.25 -31.25
N SER A 76 -6.27 4.51 -31.03
CA SER A 76 -7.18 5.66 -30.93
C SER A 76 -8.22 5.62 -29.79
N SER A 77 -8.12 4.69 -28.83
CA SER A 77 -9.03 4.61 -27.67
C SER A 77 -8.80 5.68 -26.60
N GLY A 78 -7.87 6.63 -26.82
CA GLY A 78 -7.59 7.72 -25.89
C GLY A 78 -6.60 7.41 -24.76
N LYS A 79 -5.83 6.31 -24.83
CA LYS A 79 -4.81 5.96 -23.80
C LYS A 79 -3.85 7.11 -23.49
N THR A 80 -3.21 7.65 -24.53
CA THR A 80 -2.28 8.78 -24.40
C THR A 80 -2.99 10.03 -23.90
N THR A 81 -4.22 10.29 -24.38
CA THR A 81 -5.04 11.41 -23.93
C THR A 81 -5.33 11.32 -22.43
N LEU A 82 -5.74 10.15 -21.94
CA LEU A 82 -5.98 9.91 -20.51
C LEU A 82 -4.70 10.13 -19.69
N CYS A 83 -3.55 9.65 -20.16
CA CYS A 83 -2.27 9.92 -19.49
C CYS A 83 -1.99 11.43 -19.40
N GLN A 84 -2.27 12.20 -20.45
CA GLN A 84 -2.08 13.65 -20.43
C GLN A 84 -3.05 14.35 -19.47
N HIS A 85 -4.29 13.87 -19.32
CA HIS A 85 -5.21 14.38 -18.31
C HIS A 85 -4.71 14.10 -16.89
N ILE A 86 -4.21 12.90 -16.61
CA ILE A 86 -3.59 12.56 -15.32
C ILE A 86 -2.39 13.48 -15.03
N ILE A 87 -1.54 13.74 -16.04
CA ILE A 87 -0.40 14.68 -15.92
C ILE A 87 -0.90 16.09 -15.61
N ALA A 88 -1.94 16.58 -16.30
CA ALA A 88 -2.50 17.91 -16.05
C ALA A 88 -3.09 18.04 -14.64
N GLU A 89 -3.77 17.01 -14.13
CA GLU A 89 -4.27 16.98 -12.74
C GLU A 89 -3.13 16.95 -11.72
N SER A 90 -2.05 16.21 -11.99
CA SER A 90 -0.83 16.28 -11.17
C SER A 90 -0.30 17.72 -11.12
N GLN A 91 -0.12 18.35 -12.29
CA GLN A 91 0.41 19.72 -12.38
C GLN A 91 -0.43 20.73 -11.59
N LYS A 92 -1.76 20.62 -11.65
CA LYS A 92 -2.69 21.48 -10.88
C LYS A 92 -2.54 21.33 -9.37
N LEU A 93 -2.25 20.13 -8.88
CA LEU A 93 -2.06 19.85 -7.46
C LEU A 93 -0.66 20.25 -6.96
N GLY A 94 0.11 21.00 -7.76
CA GLY A 94 1.50 21.32 -7.46
C GLY A 94 2.44 20.12 -7.64
N GLY A 95 2.01 19.16 -8.46
CA GLY A 95 2.80 18.01 -8.93
C GLY A 95 3.30 18.22 -10.34
#